data_AF-E0VJP3-F1
#
_entry.id   AF-E0VJP3-F1
#
_cell.length_a   1.000
_cell.length_b   1.000
_cell.length_c   1.000
_cell.angle_alpha   90.00
_cell.angle_beta   90.00
_cell.angle_gamma   90.00
#
_symmetry.space_group_name_H-M   'P 1'
#
loop_
_entity.id
_entity.type
_entity.pdbx_description
1 polymer ?
#
loop_
_entity_poly.entity_id
_entity_poly.type
_entity_poly.pdbx_seq_one_letter_code
_entity_poly.pdbx_strand_id
1 'polypeptide(L)'
;MMSLGEKRSDISDSENKLVLVVRNDLKMGKGKVAAQCSHAAVMAYESSREKAPKIFNNWRNSGQPKIVVKIESEKEMMDLAETARDNRLIVSVVRDAGRTQVASGTRTVLAVGPGPVRTIDSVTGHLKLY
;
A
#
# COMPACT_ATOMS: atom_id res chain seq x y z
N MET A 1 45.97 -18.42 -7.25
CA MET A 1 45.65 -17.03 -6.87
C MET A 1 44.14 -16.96 -6.68
N MET A 2 43.67 -17.08 -5.44
CA MET A 2 42.25 -17.02 -5.10
C MET A 2 41.85 -15.54 -5.03
N SER A 3 40.92 -15.11 -5.90
CA SER A 3 40.33 -13.77 -5.78
C SER A 3 39.20 -13.80 -4.78
N LEU A 4 39.38 -13.05 -3.69
CA LEU A 4 38.33 -12.69 -2.75
C LEU A 4 37.28 -11.80 -3.45
N GLY A 5 36.02 -12.05 -3.12
CA GLY A 5 35.05 -10.98 -2.93
C GLY A 5 34.26 -10.50 -4.14
N GLU A 6 33.11 -11.13 -4.37
CA GLU A 6 31.87 -10.38 -4.57
C GLU A 6 30.82 -11.00 -3.64
N LYS A 7 30.59 -10.37 -2.49
CA LYS A 7 29.35 -10.61 -1.73
C LYS A 7 28.21 -10.17 -2.64
N ARG A 8 27.39 -11.12 -3.12
CA ARG A 8 26.09 -10.84 -3.73
C ARG A 8 25.25 -10.02 -2.74
N SER A 9 25.22 -8.71 -2.90
CA SER A 9 24.43 -7.78 -2.08
C SER A 9 23.22 -7.22 -2.82
N ASP A 10 22.69 -7.91 -3.84
CA ASP A 10 21.74 -7.28 -4.78
C ASP A 10 20.37 -7.96 -4.92
N ILE A 11 19.99 -8.86 -4.01
CA ILE A 11 18.69 -9.56 -4.09
C ILE A 11 17.54 -8.78 -3.39
N SER A 12 17.81 -7.73 -2.61
CA SER A 12 16.77 -7.14 -1.73
C SER A 12 16.11 -5.84 -2.18
N ASP A 13 16.58 -5.20 -3.26
CA ASP A 13 16.06 -3.89 -3.71
C ASP A 13 15.16 -3.98 -4.95
N SER A 14 14.94 -5.19 -5.47
CA SER A 14 14.09 -5.43 -6.65
C SER A 14 12.64 -5.75 -6.31
N GLU A 15 12.36 -6.25 -5.10
CA GLU A 15 11.02 -6.62 -4.70
C GLU A 15 10.19 -5.40 -4.30
N ASN A 16 9.05 -5.25 -4.96
CA ASN A 16 8.10 -4.19 -4.72
C ASN A 16 6.74 -4.77 -4.36
N LYS A 17 6.00 -4.12 -3.47
CA LYS A 17 4.63 -4.51 -3.10
C LYS A 17 3.72 -3.32 -2.97
N LEU A 18 2.42 -3.57 -2.92
CA LEU A 18 1.39 -2.59 -2.56
C LEU A 18 0.71 -3.05 -1.27
N VAL A 19 0.53 -2.16 -0.31
CA VAL A 19 -0.21 -2.45 0.93
C VAL A 19 -1.52 -1.66 0.95
N LEU A 20 -2.62 -2.35 1.24
CA LEU A 20 -3.96 -1.80 1.36
C LEU A 20 -4.37 -1.85 2.83
N VAL A 21 -4.44 -0.69 3.47
CA VAL A 21 -4.73 -0.52 4.89
C VAL A 21 -6.22 -0.21 5.05
N VAL A 22 -6.97 -1.15 5.62
CA VAL A 22 -8.43 -1.07 5.78
C VAL A 22 -8.80 -0.57 7.17
N ARG A 23 -9.72 0.40 7.24
CA ARG A 23 -10.41 0.80 8.48
C ARG A 23 -11.33 -0.32 8.98
N ASN A 24 -10.89 -1.08 9.98
CA ASN A 24 -11.66 -2.18 10.56
C ASN A 24 -12.70 -1.71 11.59
N ASP A 25 -12.57 -0.50 12.12
CA ASP A 25 -13.56 0.15 12.97
C ASP A 25 -14.88 0.43 12.24
N LEU A 26 -14.85 0.60 10.92
CA LEU A 26 -16.04 0.82 10.09
C LEU A 26 -16.92 -0.43 9.90
N LYS A 27 -16.47 -1.60 10.36
CA LYS A 27 -17.21 -2.89 10.26
C LYS A 27 -17.81 -3.16 8.87
N MET A 28 -17.09 -2.77 7.82
CA MET A 28 -17.53 -2.96 6.44
C MET A 28 -17.68 -4.46 6.13
N GLY A 29 -18.76 -4.84 5.45
CA GLY A 29 -18.93 -6.20 4.97
C GLY A 29 -17.88 -6.59 3.93
N LYS A 30 -17.61 -7.90 3.79
CA LYS A 30 -16.56 -8.46 2.91
C LYS A 30 -16.61 -7.90 1.48
N GLY A 31 -17.81 -7.82 0.88
CA GLY A 31 -17.98 -7.27 -0.47
C GLY A 31 -17.61 -5.79 -0.58
N LYS A 32 -17.96 -4.99 0.43
CA LYS A 32 -17.58 -3.57 0.47
C LYS A 32 -16.07 -3.41 0.63
N VAL A 33 -15.43 -4.19 1.50
CA VAL A 33 -13.97 -4.17 1.66
C VAL A 33 -13.25 -4.51 0.36
N ALA A 34 -13.70 -5.56 -0.33
CA ALA A 34 -13.14 -5.95 -1.63
C ALA A 34 -13.26 -4.81 -2.67
N ALA A 35 -14.42 -4.16 -2.76
CA ALA A 35 -14.62 -3.02 -3.65
C ALA A 35 -13.72 -1.83 -3.30
N GLN A 36 -13.63 -1.46 -2.02
CA GLN A 36 -12.81 -0.33 -1.57
C GLN A 36 -11.30 -0.60 -1.76
N CYS A 37 -10.84 -1.83 -1.50
CA CYS A 37 -9.48 -2.26 -1.80
C CYS A 37 -9.19 -2.21 -3.31
N SER A 38 -10.16 -2.59 -4.13
CA SER A 38 -10.03 -2.54 -5.59
C SER A 38 -9.90 -1.09 -6.08
N HIS A 39 -10.73 -0.17 -5.57
CA HIS A 39 -10.58 1.26 -5.86
C HIS A 39 -9.22 1.80 -5.44
N ALA A 40 -8.76 1.46 -4.22
CA ALA A 40 -7.47 1.89 -3.70
C ALA A 40 -6.31 1.40 -4.59
N ALA A 41 -6.39 0.15 -5.05
CA ALA A 41 -5.39 -0.43 -5.94
C ALA A 41 -5.34 0.24 -7.32
N VAL A 42 -6.50 0.61 -7.89
CA VAL A 42 -6.55 1.35 -9.17
C VAL A 42 -5.97 2.75 -9.03
N MET A 43 -6.31 3.47 -7.96
CA MET A 43 -5.73 4.80 -7.69
C MET A 43 -4.20 4.73 -7.53
N ALA A 44 -3.71 3.73 -6.80
CA ALA A 44 -2.28 3.49 -6.64
C ALA A 44 -1.60 3.11 -7.97
N TYR A 45 -2.25 2.30 -8.80
CA TYR A 45 -1.78 1.93 -10.13
C TYR A 45 -1.59 3.17 -11.02
N GLU A 46 -2.61 4.02 -11.12
CA GLU A 46 -2.56 5.23 -11.95
C GLU A 46 -1.48 6.20 -11.45
N SER A 47 -1.46 6.48 -10.14
CA SER A 47 -0.49 7.40 -9.55
C SER A 47 0.96 6.87 -9.65
N SER A 48 1.18 5.56 -9.56
CA SER A 48 2.54 4.99 -9.66
C SER A 48 3.05 4.88 -11.08
N ARG A 49 2.17 4.60 -12.04
CA ARG A 49 2.50 4.64 -13.46
C ARG A 49 3.04 6.01 -13.87
N GLU A 50 2.46 7.09 -13.35
CA GLU A 50 2.88 8.46 -13.65
C GLU A 50 4.10 8.91 -12.83
N LYS A 51 4.05 8.75 -11.51
CA LYS A 51 5.04 9.36 -10.60
C LYS A 51 6.29 8.51 -10.36
N ALA A 52 6.21 7.19 -10.56
CA ALA A 52 7.30 6.27 -10.28
C ALA A 52 7.35 5.10 -11.29
N PRO A 53 7.51 5.38 -12.60
CA PRO A 53 7.36 4.38 -13.66
C PRO A 53 8.30 3.17 -13.52
N LYS A 54 9.51 3.35 -12.99
CA LYS A 54 10.46 2.24 -12.74
C LYS A 54 9.95 1.28 -11.65
N ILE A 55 9.51 1.82 -10.51
CA ILE A 55 8.93 1.04 -9.40
C ILE A 55 7.66 0.35 -9.88
N PHE A 56 6.80 1.08 -10.58
CA PHE A 56 5.56 0.57 -11.16
C PHE A 56 5.82 -0.62 -12.09
N ASN A 57 6.73 -0.50 -13.05
CA ASN A 57 7.05 -1.57 -13.98
C ASN A 57 7.63 -2.80 -13.28
N ASN A 58 8.52 -2.60 -12.30
CA ASN A 58 9.05 -3.71 -11.50
C ASN A 58 7.94 -4.44 -10.75
N TRP A 59 7.12 -3.71 -9.99
CA TRP A 59 5.98 -4.28 -9.27
C TRP A 59 5.01 -5.02 -10.20
N ARG A 60 4.66 -4.41 -11.36
CA ARG A 60 3.77 -5.01 -12.36
C ARG A 60 4.33 -6.30 -12.94
N ASN A 61 5.62 -6.31 -13.31
CA ASN A 61 6.28 -7.47 -13.90
C ASN A 61 6.54 -8.59 -12.88
N SER A 62 6.58 -8.26 -11.58
CA SER A 62 6.68 -9.21 -10.46
C SER A 62 5.32 -9.75 -10.00
N GLY A 63 4.28 -9.71 -10.83
CA GLY A 63 2.96 -10.25 -10.48
C GLY A 63 2.14 -9.35 -9.55
N GLN A 64 2.51 -8.06 -9.43
CA GLN A 64 1.73 -7.01 -8.77
C GLN A 64 1.21 -7.37 -7.36
N PRO A 65 2.07 -7.83 -6.43
CA PRO A 65 1.66 -8.31 -5.12
C PRO A 65 0.96 -7.22 -4.29
N LYS A 66 -0.13 -7.60 -3.62
CA LYS A 66 -0.98 -6.72 -2.80
C LYS A 66 -1.25 -7.40 -1.46
N ILE A 67 -0.95 -6.71 -0.37
CA ILE A 67 -1.19 -7.20 0.99
C ILE A 67 -2.26 -6.34 1.65
N VAL A 68 -3.27 -6.97 2.25
CA VAL A 68 -4.36 -6.27 2.94
C VAL A 68 -4.14 -6.36 4.45
N VAL A 69 -4.01 -5.21 5.10
CA VAL A 69 -3.82 -5.06 6.55
C VAL A 69 -4.93 -4.19 7.13
N LYS A 70 -5.03 -4.14 8.46
CA LYS A 70 -6.07 -3.38 9.16
C LYS A 70 -5.53 -2.37 10.16
N ILE A 71 -6.35 -1.35 10.36
CA ILE A 71 -6.18 -0.29 11.35
C ILE A 71 -7.54 0.04 12.00
N GLU A 72 -7.53 0.61 13.20
CA GLU A 72 -8.76 0.76 14.00
C GLU A 72 -9.24 2.21 14.12
N SER A 73 -8.64 3.17 13.40
CA SER A 73 -9.14 4.56 13.37
C SER A 73 -8.73 5.35 12.13
N GLU A 74 -9.48 6.42 11.82
CA GLU A 74 -9.10 7.38 10.77
C GLU A 74 -7.82 8.13 11.11
N LYS A 75 -7.63 8.46 12.40
CA LYS A 75 -6.45 9.18 12.85
C LYS A 75 -5.19 8.37 12.56
N GLU A 76 -5.15 7.11 13.00
CA GLU A 76 -4.02 6.22 12.73
C GLU A 76 -3.77 6.05 11.22
N MET A 77 -4.83 5.94 10.41
CA MET A 77 -4.68 5.90 8.95
C MET A 77 -3.98 7.15 8.40
N MET A 78 -4.34 8.33 8.91
CA MET A 78 -3.76 9.58 8.43
C MET A 78 -2.33 9.80 8.90
N ASP A 79 -2.02 9.44 10.14
CA ASP A 79 -0.65 9.46 10.68
C ASP A 79 0.26 8.51 9.86
N LEU A 80 -0.25 7.32 9.51
CA LEU A 80 0.45 6.36 8.65
C LEU A 80 0.64 6.90 7.22
N ALA A 81 -0.35 7.59 6.68
CA ALA A 81 -0.27 8.21 5.36
C ALA A 81 0.78 9.33 5.30
N GLU A 82 0.93 10.11 6.37
CA GLU A 82 1.99 11.12 6.50
C GLU A 82 3.37 10.45 6.57
N THR A 83 3.52 9.46 7.46
CA THR A 83 4.75 8.66 7.58
C THR A 83 5.17 8.04 6.24
N ALA A 84 4.22 7.51 5.46
CA ALA A 84 4.49 6.97 4.13
C ALA A 84 4.99 8.03 3.15
N ARG A 85 4.41 9.24 3.17
CA ARG A 85 4.86 10.36 2.32
C ARG A 85 6.26 10.83 2.69
N ASP A 86 6.59 10.87 3.98
CA ASP A 86 7.94 11.23 4.46
C ASP A 86 8.99 10.22 3.97
N ASN A 87 8.60 8.95 3.84
CA ASN A 87 9.40 7.89 3.24
C ASN A 87 9.34 7.88 1.69
N ARG A 88 8.79 8.93 1.07
CA ARG A 88 8.65 9.11 -0.39
C ARG A 88 7.84 8.00 -1.08
N LEU A 89 6.95 7.33 -0.34
CA LEU A 89 6.03 6.35 -0.89
C LEU A 89 4.82 7.05 -1.51
N ILE A 90 4.29 6.45 -2.58
CA ILE A 90 3.02 6.86 -3.15
C ILE A 90 1.90 6.47 -2.19
N VAL A 91 0.98 7.42 -1.98
CA VAL A 91 -0.16 7.26 -1.08
C VAL A 91 -1.46 7.65 -1.79
N SER A 92 -2.49 6.83 -1.67
CA SER A 92 -3.85 7.14 -2.13
C SER A 92 -4.86 6.78 -1.04
N VAL A 93 -5.88 7.62 -0.85
CA VAL A 93 -6.92 7.39 0.15
C VAL A 93 -8.27 7.34 -0.53
N VAL A 94 -8.96 6.21 -0.38
CA VAL A 94 -10.32 6.03 -0.88
C VAL A 94 -11.29 6.68 0.10
N ARG A 95 -12.26 7.41 -0.45
CA ARG A 95 -13.41 7.94 0.27
C ARG A 95 -14.67 7.27 -0.26
N ASP A 96 -15.53 6.83 0.63
CA ASP A 96 -16.82 6.27 0.22
C ASP A 96 -17.70 7.40 -0.34
N ALA A 97 -18.26 7.19 -1.53
CA ALA A 97 -19.09 8.18 -2.21
C ALA A 97 -20.52 8.27 -1.62
N GLY A 98 -20.79 7.61 -0.48
CA GLY A 98 -22.08 7.67 0.21
C GLY A 98 -23.18 6.82 -0.42
N ARG A 99 -22.84 5.82 -1.24
CA ARG A 99 -23.83 4.91 -1.86
C ARG A 99 -24.09 3.63 -1.05
N THR A 100 -23.49 3.49 0.14
CA THR A 100 -23.52 2.24 0.92
C THR A 100 -23.44 2.50 2.45
N GLN A 101 -23.21 1.44 3.22
CA GLN A 101 -23.26 1.28 4.69
C GLN A 101 -22.48 2.28 5.59
N VAL A 102 -21.80 3.29 5.04
CA VAL A 102 -20.98 4.23 5.80
C VAL A 102 -21.25 5.66 5.28
N ALA A 103 -21.13 6.67 6.14
CA ALA A 103 -21.40 8.06 5.77
C ALA A 103 -20.55 8.51 4.57
N SER A 104 -21.15 9.32 3.69
CA SER A 104 -20.45 9.90 2.53
C SER A 104 -19.19 10.66 2.97
N GLY A 105 -18.12 10.54 2.18
CA GLY A 105 -16.84 11.20 2.46
C GLY A 105 -15.93 10.47 3.44
N THR A 106 -16.41 9.39 4.07
CA THR A 106 -15.61 8.60 5.02
C THR A 106 -14.41 7.95 4.33
N ARG A 107 -13.22 8.11 4.92
CA ARG A 107 -11.99 7.45 4.44
C ARG A 107 -12.02 5.97 4.85
N THR A 108 -11.92 5.08 3.88
CA THR A 108 -12.16 3.64 4.05
C THR A 108 -10.87 2.82 3.94
N VAL A 109 -10.09 3.06 2.88
CA VAL A 109 -8.87 2.31 2.57
C VAL A 109 -7.77 3.28 2.16
N LEU A 110 -6.59 3.07 2.72
CA LEU A 110 -5.34 3.74 2.37
C LEU A 110 -4.48 2.76 1.57
N ALA A 111 -4.01 3.18 0.40
CA ALA A 111 -3.00 2.48 -0.36
C ALA A 111 -1.62 3.08 -0.08
N VAL A 112 -0.64 2.23 0.23
CA VAL A 112 0.78 2.58 0.42
C VAL A 112 1.61 1.81 -0.61
N GLY A 113 2.24 2.55 -1.52
CA GLY A 113 2.98 2.01 -2.64
C GLY A 113 2.20 2.01 -3.98
N PRO A 114 2.63 1.21 -4.97
CA PRO A 114 3.72 0.23 -4.89
C PRO A 114 5.08 0.85 -4.59
N GLY A 115 5.96 0.08 -3.95
CA GLY A 115 7.29 0.54 -3.55
C GLY A 115 8.15 -0.59 -2.99
N PRO A 116 9.43 -0.32 -2.68
CA PRO A 116 10.36 -1.32 -2.18
C PRO A 116 9.84 -1.97 -0.90
N VAL A 117 9.93 -3.31 -0.81
CA VAL A 117 9.40 -4.08 0.33
C VAL A 117 9.91 -3.52 1.67
N ARG A 118 11.21 -3.26 1.78
CA ARG A 118 11.84 -2.73 3.00
C ARG A 118 11.26 -1.40 3.44
N THR A 119 11.09 -0.45 2.51
CA THR A 119 10.52 0.87 2.80
C THR A 119 9.03 0.79 3.14
N ILE A 120 8.29 -0.14 2.52
CA ILE A 120 6.89 -0.35 2.89
C ILE A 120 6.77 -1.00 4.27
N ASP A 121 7.66 -1.94 4.61
CA ASP A 121 7.63 -2.64 5.90
C ASP A 121 8.04 -1.74 7.07
N SER A 122 8.93 -0.77 6.86
CA SER A 122 9.24 0.23 7.89
C SER A 122 8.03 1.09 8.27
N VAL A 123 7.04 1.21 7.37
CA VAL A 123 5.79 1.94 7.61
C VAL A 123 4.67 1.01 8.08
N THR A 124 4.49 -0.15 7.45
CA THR A 124 3.28 -0.97 7.59
C THR A 124 3.51 -2.34 8.22
N GLY A 125 4.75 -2.76 8.44
CA GLY A 125 5.09 -4.13 8.85
C GLY A 125 4.61 -4.53 10.24
N HIS A 126 4.28 -3.55 11.09
CA HIS A 126 3.71 -3.77 12.42
C HIS A 126 2.18 -3.98 12.40
N LEU A 127 1.52 -3.73 11.27
CA LEU A 127 0.07 -3.85 11.14
C LEU A 127 -0.34 -5.32 10.96
N LYS A 128 -1.52 -5.66 11.49
CA LYS A 128 -2.08 -7.01 11.37
C LYS A 128 -2.75 -7.18 10.01
N LEU A 129 -2.70 -8.40 9.45
CA LEU A 129 -3.50 -8.76 8.28
C LEU A 129 -5.00 -8.54 8.56
N TYR A 130 -5.74 -8.09 7.55
CA TYR A 130 -7.18 -7.80 7.64
C TYR A 130 -7.97 -9.06 7.98
#